data_AF-A0A9E4PMR6-F1
#
_entry.id   AF-A0A9E4PMR6-F1
#
_cell.length_a   1.000
_cell.length_b   1.000
_cell.length_c   1.000
_cell.angle_alpha   90.00
_cell.angle_beta   90.00
_cell.angle_gamma   90.00
#
_symmetry.space_group_name_H-M   'P 1'
#
loop_
_entity.id
_entity.type
_entity.pdbx_description
1 polymer ?
#
loop_
_entity_poly.entity_id
_entity_poly.type
_entity_poly.pdbx_seq_one_letter_code
_entity_poly.pdbx_strand_id
1 'polypeptide(L)'
;MAQKPVLVDYGALRVRRSATERLMGHAGHRPIALAFAAVFLLAMVLLPVPAGLIGLVEQVNPPGYDMLEGGTETIVDSVNFHKHPEAFNALAQAGGVSTQREGLDSSNDIARLGMIMLGILVVAALLWGTEALPIAG
;
A
#
# COMPACT_ATOMS: atom_id res chain seq x y z
N MET A 1 -31.47 -60.94 -19.70
CA MET A 1 -31.09 -60.48 -18.35
C MET A 1 -30.26 -59.22 -18.52
N ALA A 2 -30.80 -58.05 -18.16
CA ALA A 2 -30.09 -56.77 -18.33
C ALA A 2 -29.17 -56.53 -17.13
N GLN A 3 -27.87 -56.33 -17.39
CA GLN A 3 -26.84 -56.11 -16.38
C GLN A 3 -26.98 -54.68 -15.84
N LYS A 4 -27.34 -54.56 -14.56
CA LYS A 4 -27.50 -53.26 -13.88
C LYS A 4 -26.11 -52.61 -13.74
N PRO A 5 -25.91 -51.34 -14.14
CA PRO A 5 -24.61 -50.69 -14.00
C PRO A 5 -24.28 -50.50 -12.51
N VAL A 6 -23.07 -50.88 -12.12
CA VAL A 6 -22.53 -50.66 -10.77
C VAL A 6 -22.13 -49.20 -10.65
N LEU A 7 -22.90 -48.43 -9.89
CA LEU A 7 -22.54 -47.07 -9.48
C LEU A 7 -21.44 -47.17 -8.42
N VAL A 8 -20.22 -46.83 -8.81
CA VAL A 8 -19.09 -46.70 -7.87
C VAL A 8 -19.23 -45.35 -7.17
N ASP A 9 -19.51 -45.38 -5.87
CA ASP A 9 -19.64 -44.17 -5.04
C ASP A 9 -18.24 -43.67 -4.65
N TYR A 10 -17.80 -42.60 -5.32
CA TYR A 10 -16.54 -41.93 -5.02
C TYR A 10 -16.65 -40.96 -3.83
N GLY A 11 -17.83 -40.79 -3.21
CA GLY A 11 -18.07 -39.86 -2.10
C GLY A 11 -17.28 -40.18 -0.83
N ALA A 12 -16.83 -41.43 -0.68
CA ALA A 12 -16.01 -41.88 0.46
C ALA A 12 -14.52 -41.53 0.33
N LEU A 13 -14.04 -41.14 -0.86
CA LEU A 13 -12.66 -40.68 -1.08
C LEU A 13 -12.51 -39.21 -0.68
N ARG A 14 -12.75 -38.89 0.60
CA ARG A 14 -12.28 -37.62 1.15
C ARG A 14 -10.76 -37.67 1.23
N VAL A 15 -10.10 -37.22 0.17
CA VAL A 15 -8.66 -36.99 0.14
C VAL A 15 -8.34 -36.02 1.28
N ARG A 16 -7.73 -36.52 2.36
CA ARG A 16 -7.23 -35.71 3.45
C ARG A 16 -6.10 -34.84 2.89
N ARG A 17 -6.45 -33.64 2.40
CA ARG A 17 -5.45 -32.64 2.05
C ARG A 17 -4.64 -32.30 3.28
N SER A 18 -3.33 -32.41 3.15
CA SER A 18 -2.37 -32.06 4.19
C SER A 18 -2.51 -30.58 4.57
N ALA A 19 -2.11 -30.22 5.79
CA ALA A 19 -2.16 -28.83 6.23
C ALA A 19 -1.37 -27.89 5.28
N THR A 20 -0.27 -28.40 4.72
CA THR A 20 0.55 -27.73 3.71
C THR A 20 -0.19 -27.48 2.40
N GLU A 21 -0.96 -28.45 1.88
CA GLU A 21 -1.79 -28.25 0.67
C GLU A 21 -2.93 -27.25 0.87
N ARG A 22 -3.49 -27.17 2.09
CA ARG A 22 -4.48 -26.14 2.44
C ARG A 22 -3.84 -24.75 2.52
N LEU A 23 -2.59 -24.67 2.97
CA LEU A 23 -1.84 -23.43 3.09
C LEU A 23 -1.34 -22.93 1.72
N MET A 24 -0.90 -23.84 0.84
CA MET A 24 -0.45 -23.51 -0.51
C MET A 24 -1.58 -22.94 -1.38
N GLY A 25 -2.83 -23.28 -1.07
CA GLY A 25 -3.99 -22.70 -1.71
C GLY A 25 -4.21 -23.18 -3.14
N HIS A 26 -5.29 -22.70 -3.76
CA HIS A 26 -5.61 -22.94 -5.17
C HIS A 26 -5.66 -21.57 -5.88
N ALA A 27 -5.74 -21.56 -7.22
CA ALA A 27 -5.95 -20.31 -7.96
C ALA A 27 -7.13 -19.52 -7.35
N GLY A 28 -6.91 -18.24 -7.04
CA GLY A 28 -7.89 -17.38 -6.37
C GLY A 28 -7.90 -17.43 -4.83
N HIS A 29 -7.16 -18.31 -4.17
CA HIS A 29 -7.01 -18.26 -2.71
C HIS A 29 -5.67 -18.87 -2.25
N ARG A 30 -4.64 -18.02 -2.16
CA ARG A 30 -3.32 -18.37 -1.62
C ARG A 30 -3.10 -17.70 -0.25
N PRO A 31 -3.51 -18.34 0.86
CA PRO A 31 -3.48 -17.72 2.19
C PRO A 31 -2.06 -17.38 2.65
N ILE A 32 -1.04 -18.11 2.20
CA ILE A 32 0.37 -17.77 2.47
C ILE A 32 0.73 -16.41 1.87
N ALA A 33 0.36 -16.14 0.62
CA ALA A 33 0.68 -14.86 -0.04
C ALA A 33 -0.01 -13.69 0.66
N LEU A 34 -1.26 -13.87 1.10
CA LEU A 34 -1.99 -12.89 1.90
C LEU A 34 -1.35 -12.66 3.26
N ALA A 35 -0.89 -13.72 3.93
CA ALA A 35 -0.18 -13.59 5.20
C ALA A 35 1.14 -12.81 5.04
N PHE A 36 1.93 -13.10 4.00
CA PHE A 36 3.14 -12.34 3.70
C PHE A 36 2.84 -10.87 3.37
N ALA A 37 1.79 -10.59 2.58
CA ALA A 37 1.36 -9.23 2.28
C ALA A 37 0.95 -8.46 3.55
N ALA A 38 0.20 -9.10 4.46
CA ALA A 38 -0.20 -8.51 5.73
C ALA A 38 1.00 -8.20 6.63
N VAL A 39 1.94 -9.15 6.77
CA VAL A 39 3.18 -8.95 7.54
C VAL A 39 4.03 -7.83 6.92
N PHE A 40 4.12 -7.77 5.60
CA PHE A 40 4.87 -6.73 4.89
C PHE A 40 4.28 -5.34 5.13
N LEU A 41 2.96 -5.16 4.99
CA LEU A 41 2.31 -3.88 5.27
C LEU A 41 2.44 -3.48 6.74
N LEU A 42 2.30 -4.43 7.67
CA LEU A 42 2.52 -4.18 9.09
C LEU A 42 3.95 -3.70 9.35
N ALA A 43 4.95 -4.34 8.74
CA ALA A 43 6.33 -3.92 8.85
C ALA A 43 6.54 -2.50 8.32
N MET A 44 5.93 -2.11 7.20
CA MET A 44 6.02 -0.73 6.69
C MET A 44 5.44 0.32 7.63
N VAL A 45 4.34 -0.01 8.33
CA VAL A 45 3.73 0.90 9.31
C VAL A 45 4.59 1.05 10.56
N LEU A 46 5.17 -0.05 11.04
CA LEU A 46 5.95 -0.06 12.28
C LEU A 46 7.38 0.46 12.10
N LEU A 47 7.98 0.28 10.92
CA LEU A 47 9.34 0.72 10.67
C LEU A 47 9.41 2.25 10.50
N PRO A 48 10.54 2.86 10.89
CA PRO A 48 10.77 4.28 10.65
C PRO A 48 10.94 4.55 9.16
N VAL A 49 10.55 5.75 8.73
CA VAL A 49 10.71 6.18 7.35
C VAL A 49 12.21 6.37 7.04
N PRO A 50 12.71 5.85 5.91
CA PRO A 50 14.10 6.04 5.53
C PRO A 50 14.47 7.52 5.40
N ALA A 51 15.62 7.91 5.97
CA ALA A 51 16.08 9.29 5.95
C ALA A 51 16.24 9.87 4.53
N GLY A 52 16.61 9.04 3.55
CA GLY A 52 16.71 9.47 2.15
C GLY A 52 15.37 9.88 1.54
N LEU A 53 14.26 9.29 1.98
CA LEU A 53 12.93 9.65 1.51
C LEU A 53 12.46 10.96 2.15
N ILE A 54 12.82 11.19 3.41
CA ILE A 54 12.62 12.48 4.09
C ILE A 54 13.40 13.58 3.36
N GLY A 55 14.68 13.34 3.08
CA GLY A 55 15.50 14.30 2.33
C GLY A 55 14.98 14.60 0.93
N LEU A 56 14.35 13.63 0.26
CA LEU A 56 13.72 13.82 -1.04
C LEU A 56 12.47 14.71 -0.94
N VAL A 57 11.60 14.50 0.05
CA VAL A 57 10.38 15.31 0.17
C VAL A 57 10.66 16.74 0.62
N GLU A 58 11.76 16.95 1.34
CA GLU A 58 12.26 18.27 1.76
C GLU A 58 13.15 18.95 0.70
N GLN A 59 13.50 18.23 -0.37
CA GLN A 59 14.37 18.77 -1.41
C GLN A 59 13.67 19.89 -2.16
N VAL A 60 14.34 21.03 -2.26
CA VAL A 60 13.93 22.16 -3.10
C VAL A 60 14.07 21.77 -4.57
N ASN A 61 12.99 21.90 -5.34
CA ASN A 61 12.89 21.56 -6.76
C ASN A 61 13.45 20.15 -7.07
N PRO A 62 12.81 19.09 -6.55
CA PRO A 62 13.28 17.73 -6.78
C PRO A 62 13.17 17.34 -8.26
N PRO A 63 14.09 16.51 -8.77
CA PRO A 63 14.15 16.18 -10.18
C PRO A 63 12.87 15.46 -10.65
N GLY A 64 12.29 15.95 -11.74
CA GLY A 64 11.09 15.36 -12.34
C GLY A 64 9.77 15.78 -11.69
N TYR A 65 9.79 16.72 -10.73
CA TYR A 65 8.60 17.40 -10.23
C TYR A 65 8.60 18.86 -10.68
N ASP A 66 7.44 19.32 -11.13
CA ASP A 66 7.19 20.73 -11.39
C ASP A 66 6.57 21.35 -10.13
N MET A 67 7.33 22.20 -9.43
CA MET A 67 6.89 22.84 -8.18
C MET A 67 6.30 24.25 -8.40
N LEU A 68 6.03 24.63 -9.64
CA LEU A 68 5.57 26.00 -9.97
C LEU A 68 4.18 26.37 -9.41
N GLU A 69 3.41 25.39 -8.95
CA GLU A 69 2.06 25.62 -8.43
C GLU A 69 2.09 26.23 -7.03
N GLY A 70 1.34 27.33 -6.82
CA GLY A 70 1.15 27.94 -5.50
C GLY A 70 2.41 28.54 -4.84
N GLY A 71 3.53 28.66 -5.57
CA GLY A 71 4.81 29.12 -5.00
C GLY A 71 5.47 28.09 -4.08
N THR A 72 5.14 26.81 -4.24
CA THR A 72 5.74 25.72 -3.47
C THR A 72 7.15 25.42 -3.96
N GLU A 73 8.06 25.01 -3.08
CA GLU A 73 9.43 24.66 -3.49
C GLU A 73 9.76 23.19 -3.23
N THR A 74 9.01 22.55 -2.32
CA THR A 74 9.23 21.17 -1.88
C THR A 74 7.98 20.31 -2.08
N ILE A 75 8.14 18.99 -2.09
CA ILE A 75 7.00 18.06 -2.15
C ILE A 75 6.11 18.23 -0.93
N VAL A 76 6.70 18.50 0.24
CA VAL A 76 5.97 18.75 1.49
C VAL A 76 5.03 19.94 1.35
N ASP A 77 5.51 21.04 0.76
CA ASP A 77 4.71 22.25 0.56
C ASP A 77 3.60 22.01 -0.46
N SER A 78 3.92 21.34 -1.58
CA SER A 78 2.93 20.99 -2.61
C SER A 78 1.81 20.11 -2.05
N VAL A 79 2.14 19.08 -1.27
CA VAL A 79 1.13 18.20 -0.66
C VAL A 79 0.30 18.97 0.36
N ASN A 80 0.91 19.80 1.19
CA ASN A 80 0.20 20.61 2.18
C ASN A 80 -0.70 21.67 1.55
N PHE A 81 -0.29 22.27 0.43
CA PHE A 81 -1.10 23.19 -0.36
C PHE A 81 -2.39 22.52 -0.85
N HIS A 82 -2.32 21.26 -1.29
CA HIS A 82 -3.48 20.50 -1.77
C HIS A 82 -4.35 19.92 -0.65
N LYS A 83 -3.72 19.39 0.41
CA LYS A 83 -4.42 18.67 1.47
C LYS A 83 -4.99 19.60 2.54
N HIS A 84 -4.28 20.69 2.85
CA HIS A 84 -4.62 21.64 3.90
C HIS A 84 -4.55 23.09 3.38
N PRO A 85 -5.34 23.45 2.35
CA PRO A 85 -5.22 24.74 1.66
C PRO A 85 -5.44 25.95 2.59
N GLU A 86 -6.33 25.84 3.57
CA GLU A 86 -6.62 26.91 4.53
C GLU A 86 -5.43 27.19 5.46
N ALA A 87 -4.82 26.12 6.02
CA ALA A 87 -3.66 26.24 6.89
C ALA A 87 -2.42 26.74 6.12
N PHE A 88 -2.28 26.30 4.86
CA PHE A 88 -1.18 26.72 3.99
C PHE A 88 -1.29 28.21 3.63
N ASN A 89 -2.48 28.68 3.24
CA ASN A 89 -2.72 30.09 2.93
C ASN A 89 -2.59 31.00 4.16
N ALA A 90 -2.98 30.51 5.35
CA ALA A 90 -2.79 31.22 6.61
C ALA A 90 -1.30 31.40 6.95
N LEU A 91 -0.49 30.36 6.74
CA LEU A 91 0.97 30.43 6.93
C LEU A 91 1.63 31.41 5.95
N ALA A 92 1.21 31.39 4.68
CA ALA A 92 1.71 32.30 3.65
C ALA A 92 1.40 33.77 4.00
N GLN A 93 0.19 34.06 4.50
CA GLN A 93 -0.20 35.39 4.95
C GLN A 93 0.49 35.83 6.25
N ALA A 94 0.85 34.88 7.12
CA ALA A 94 1.58 35.14 8.37
C ALA A 94 3.10 35.31 8.17
N GLY A 95 3.60 35.29 6.93
CA GLY A 95 5.01 35.53 6.62
C GLY A 95 5.94 34.35 6.94
N GLY A 96 5.42 33.14 7.15
CA GLY A 96 6.23 31.91 7.22
C GLY A 96 7.06 31.69 8.50
N VAL A 97 6.97 32.55 9.51
CA VAL A 97 7.80 32.48 10.75
C VAL A 97 7.01 32.03 11.99
N SER A 98 5.78 31.53 11.86
CA SER A 98 5.11 30.93 13.03
C SER A 98 5.84 29.65 13.42
N THR A 99 6.29 29.61 14.66
CA THR A 99 7.02 28.49 15.31
C THR A 99 6.16 27.21 15.43
N GLN A 100 4.94 27.24 14.86
CA GLN A 100 3.96 26.18 14.85
C GLN A 100 3.28 26.19 13.48
N ARG A 101 3.66 25.22 12.63
CA ARG A 101 2.94 24.82 11.41
C ARG A 101 1.69 24.03 11.80
N GLU A 102 0.84 24.64 12.62
CA GLU A 102 -0.31 23.98 13.21
C GLU A 102 -1.32 23.65 12.10
N GLY A 103 -1.64 22.37 11.94
CA GLY A 103 -2.52 21.88 10.87
C GLY A 103 -1.84 21.48 9.56
N LEU A 104 -0.51 21.60 9.44
CA LEU A 104 0.24 21.08 8.29
C LEU A 104 0.90 19.74 8.65
N ASP A 105 0.98 18.84 7.68
CA ASP A 105 1.64 17.56 7.87
C ASP A 105 3.16 17.73 7.88
N SER A 106 3.84 16.95 8.74
CA SER A 106 5.30 16.90 8.75
C SER A 106 5.85 16.21 7.51
N SER A 107 7.09 16.51 7.15
CA SER A 107 7.88 15.74 6.18
C SER A 107 7.85 14.25 6.50
N ASN A 108 7.88 13.85 7.78
CA ASN A 108 7.80 12.44 8.17
C ASN A 108 6.45 11.81 7.79
N ASP A 109 5.35 12.54 7.99
CA ASP A 109 4.00 12.06 7.73
C ASP A 109 3.76 11.90 6.22
N ILE A 110 4.19 12.89 5.44
CA ILE A 110 4.09 12.86 3.97
C ILE A 110 4.98 11.77 3.39
N ALA A 111 6.21 11.66 3.89
CA ALA A 111 7.14 10.60 3.50
C ALA A 111 6.57 9.21 3.83
N ARG A 112 5.96 9.03 5.02
CA ARG A 112 5.29 7.80 5.42
C ARG A 112 4.10 7.48 4.53
N LEU A 113 3.27 8.47 4.21
CA LEU A 113 2.13 8.32 3.32
C LEU A 113 2.58 7.78 1.94
N GLY A 114 3.58 8.43 1.33
CA GLY A 114 4.13 7.99 0.05
C GLY A 114 4.72 6.58 0.10
N MET A 115 5.44 6.27 1.18
CA MET A 115 6.00 4.95 1.43
C MET A 115 4.91 3.86 1.50
N ILE A 116 3.83 4.10 2.25
CA ILE A 116 2.69 3.16 2.39
C ILE A 116 1.97 2.99 1.05
N MET A 117 1.73 4.07 0.31
CA MET A 117 1.09 4.00 -1.01
C MET A 117 1.86 3.11 -1.98
N LEU A 118 3.18 3.28 -2.05
CA LEU A 118 4.04 2.44 -2.88
C LEU A 118 4.01 0.98 -2.40
N GLY A 119 4.02 0.75 -1.08
CA GLY A 119 3.89 -0.58 -0.50
C GLY A 119 2.59 -1.28 -0.90
N ILE A 120 1.46 -0.57 -0.84
CA ILE A 120 0.15 -1.08 -1.28
C ILE A 120 0.18 -1.42 -2.76
N LEU A 121 0.78 -0.56 -3.60
CA LEU A 121 0.92 -0.82 -5.04
C LEU A 121 1.71 -2.11 -5.31
N VAL A 122 2.85 -2.30 -4.63
CA VAL A 122 3.66 -3.52 -4.77
C VAL A 122 2.86 -4.76 -4.33
N VAL A 123 2.17 -4.69 -3.20
CA VAL A 123 1.32 -5.79 -2.72
C VAL A 123 0.21 -6.09 -3.73
N ALA A 124 -0.48 -5.07 -4.24
CA ALA A 124 -1.52 -5.24 -5.23
C ALA A 124 -1.00 -5.92 -6.51
N ALA A 125 0.15 -5.47 -7.02
CA ALA A 125 0.79 -6.07 -8.19
C ALA A 125 1.22 -7.53 -7.95
N LEU A 126 1.75 -7.86 -6.77
CA LEU A 126 2.14 -9.23 -6.42
C LEU A 126 0.92 -10.15 -6.23
N LEU A 127 -0.12 -9.68 -5.54
CA LEU A 127 -1.33 -10.47 -5.31
C LEU A 127 -2.11 -10.69 -6.61
N TRP A 128 -2.08 -9.72 -7.53
CA TRP A 128 -2.55 -9.91 -8.90
C TRP A 128 -1.69 -10.96 -9.61
N GLY A 129 -0.38 -10.74 -9.73
CA GLY A 129 0.51 -11.62 -10.50
C GLY A 129 0.57 -13.06 -10.01
N THR A 130 0.25 -13.31 -8.74
CA THR A 130 0.22 -14.67 -8.16
C THR A 130 -1.16 -15.33 -8.17
N GLU A 131 -2.17 -14.67 -8.76
CA GLU A 131 -3.59 -15.05 -8.70
C GLU A 131 -4.08 -15.28 -7.26
N ALA A 132 -3.46 -14.61 -6.29
CA ALA A 132 -3.84 -14.71 -4.89
C ALA A 132 -5.16 -13.98 -4.61
N LEU A 133 -5.50 -12.99 -5.45
CA LEU A 133 -6.81 -12.36 -5.53
C LEU A 133 -7.48 -12.72 -6.86
N PRO A 134 -8.70 -13.27 -6.87
CA PRO A 134 -9.47 -13.46 -8.08
C PRO A 134 -9.98 -12.09 -8.55
N ILE A 135 -9.24 -11.44 -9.45
CA ILE A 135 -9.68 -10.19 -10.10
C ILE A 135 -10.52 -10.49 -11.36
N ALA A 136 -10.82 -11.77 -11.59
CA ALA A 136 -11.82 -12.24 -12.53
C ALA A 136 -12.64 -13.33 -11.85
N GLY A 137 -13.96 -13.17 -11.85
CA GLY A 137 -14.91 -14.28 -11.76
C GLY A 137 -15.16 -14.84 -13.14
#